data_AF-A0A136LF21-F1
#
_entry.id   AF-A0A136LF21-F1
#
_cell.length_a   1.000
_cell.length_b   1.000
_cell.length_c   1.000
_cell.angle_alpha   90.00
_cell.angle_beta   90.00
_cell.angle_gamma   90.00
#
_symmetry.space_group_name_H-M   'P 1'
#
loop_
_entity.id
_entity.type
_entity.pdbx_description
1 polymer ?
#
loop_
_entity_poly.entity_id
_entity_poly.type
_entity_poly.pdbx_seq_one_letter_code
_entity_poly.pdbx_strand_id
1 'polypeptide(L)'
;MPHKNEIDLEAHRDALLAILQPVADDSAYDERRINKLVQKYGRMDGGRFFSRDELIRAYRQFAGNYLPPFDASVIERLRMKPVRSASGVTPVTVLTKPFPCPGTCIFCPNDVRMPKSYLSDEPGAQRAEQNAFDPYLQTMSRLTTVSHRSAIRPTRSK
;
A
#
# COMPACT_ATOMS: atom_id res chain seq x y z
N MET A 1 -20.37 2.66 0.13
CA MET A 1 -20.40 1.71 -1.00
C MET A 1 -20.23 0.31 -0.42
N PRO A 2 -21.19 -0.61 -0.58
CA PRO A 2 -21.10 -1.94 0.02
C PRO A 2 -20.01 -2.74 -0.72
N HIS A 3 -19.07 -3.34 0.01
CA HIS A 3 -17.99 -4.13 -0.56
C HIS A 3 -18.55 -5.39 -1.24
N LYS A 4 -18.47 -5.44 -2.57
CA LYS A 4 -19.05 -6.49 -3.43
C LYS A 4 -18.29 -7.84 -3.40
N ASN A 5 -17.67 -8.21 -2.27
CA ASN A 5 -16.99 -9.49 -2.10
C ASN A 5 -16.82 -9.76 -0.60
N GLU A 6 -17.94 -10.01 0.10
CA GLU A 6 -17.89 -10.51 1.46
C GLU A 6 -17.78 -12.03 1.39
N ILE A 7 -16.66 -12.57 1.87
CA ILE A 7 -16.46 -14.01 1.92
C ILE A 7 -17.14 -14.58 3.15
N ASP A 8 -17.70 -15.77 3.01
CA ASP A 8 -18.15 -16.53 4.16
C ASP A 8 -16.92 -17.10 4.88
N LEU A 9 -16.58 -16.48 6.02
CA LEU A 9 -15.45 -16.86 6.84
C LEU A 9 -15.64 -18.25 7.47
N GLU A 10 -16.88 -18.64 7.73
CA GLU A 10 -17.19 -19.93 8.35
C GLU A 10 -17.06 -21.07 7.34
N ALA A 11 -17.48 -20.85 6.10
CA ALA A 11 -17.27 -21.81 5.02
C ALA A 11 -15.79 -22.14 4.77
N HIS A 12 -14.89 -21.21 5.14
CA HIS A 12 -13.44 -21.37 4.98
C HIS A 12 -12.67 -21.50 6.30
N ARG A 13 -13.37 -21.83 7.38
CA ARG A 13 -12.81 -21.87 8.74
C ARG A 13 -11.52 -22.68 8.83
N ASP A 14 -11.50 -23.91 8.33
CA ASP A 14 -10.34 -24.81 8.48
C ASP A 14 -9.08 -24.23 7.80
N ALA A 15 -9.24 -23.68 6.60
CA ALA A 15 -8.17 -23.04 5.86
C ALA A 15 -7.66 -21.78 6.58
N LEU A 16 -8.57 -20.98 7.15
CA LEU A 16 -8.23 -19.78 7.90
C LEU A 16 -7.53 -20.11 9.22
N LEU A 17 -7.98 -21.13 9.97
CA LEU A 17 -7.33 -21.59 11.20
C LEU A 17 -5.94 -22.15 10.93
N ALA A 18 -5.74 -22.90 9.84
CA ALA A 18 -4.43 -23.39 9.42
C ALA A 18 -3.40 -22.25 9.17
N ILE A 19 -3.88 -21.04 8.85
CA ILE A 19 -3.04 -19.84 8.68
C ILE A 19 -2.91 -19.07 10.01
N LEU A 20 -4.03 -18.83 10.70
CA LEU A 20 -4.10 -17.91 11.83
C LEU A 20 -3.57 -18.50 13.13
N GLN A 21 -3.72 -19.81 13.35
CA GLN A 21 -3.30 -20.43 14.61
C GLN A 21 -1.78 -20.38 14.81
N PRO A 22 -0.93 -20.74 13.81
CA PRO A 22 0.51 -20.55 13.95
C PRO A 22 0.92 -19.08 14.16
N VAL A 23 0.19 -18.14 13.57
CA VAL A 23 0.46 -16.69 13.67
C VAL A 23 0.01 -16.12 15.02
N ALA A 24 -1.02 -16.70 15.64
CA ALA A 24 -1.49 -16.34 16.97
C ALA A 24 -0.57 -16.91 18.06
N ASP A 25 -0.11 -18.16 17.90
CA ASP A 25 0.67 -18.88 18.91
C ASP A 25 2.14 -18.44 18.94
N ASP A 26 2.76 -18.18 17.78
CA ASP A 26 4.16 -17.80 17.68
C ASP A 26 4.33 -16.34 17.23
N SER A 27 4.81 -15.52 18.16
CA SER A 27 5.13 -14.11 17.91
C SER A 27 6.27 -13.89 16.91
N ALA A 28 7.05 -14.93 16.57
CA ALA A 28 8.18 -14.87 15.63
C ALA A 28 7.78 -14.96 14.15
N TYR A 29 6.48 -15.02 13.82
CA TYR A 29 6.04 -15.02 12.43
C TYR A 29 6.26 -13.66 11.74
N ASP A 30 7.11 -13.66 10.72
CA ASP A 30 7.33 -12.53 9.83
C ASP A 30 6.41 -12.58 8.60
N GLU A 31 6.40 -11.48 7.83
CA GLU A 31 5.55 -11.35 6.64
C GLU A 31 5.78 -12.46 5.61
N ARG A 32 7.03 -12.91 5.44
CA ARG A 32 7.41 -13.97 4.50
C ARG A 32 6.82 -15.32 4.91
N ARG A 33 6.90 -15.68 6.19
CA ARG A 33 6.30 -16.90 6.74
C ARG A 33 4.79 -16.87 6.60
N ILE A 34 4.15 -15.73 6.87
CA ILE A 34 2.70 -15.59 6.68
C ILE A 34 2.32 -15.74 5.20
N ASN A 35 3.06 -15.13 4.27
CA ASN A 35 2.82 -15.30 2.83
C ASN A 35 2.94 -16.78 2.41
N LYS A 36 3.89 -17.54 2.96
CA LYS A 36 4.00 -18.98 2.71
C LYS A 36 2.78 -19.75 3.22
N LEU A 37 2.24 -19.40 4.39
CA LEU A 37 1.01 -20.01 4.90
C LEU A 37 -0.19 -19.70 4.01
N VAL A 38 -0.34 -18.45 3.59
CA VAL A 38 -1.41 -18.04 2.65
C VAL A 38 -1.28 -18.79 1.32
N GLN A 39 -0.08 -18.93 0.78
CA GLN A 39 0.15 -19.69 -0.46
C GLN A 39 -0.16 -21.18 -0.29
N LYS A 40 0.12 -21.76 0.88
CA LYS A 40 -0.06 -23.18 1.15
C LYS A 40 -1.52 -23.55 1.44
N TYR A 41 -2.23 -22.75 2.24
CA TYR A 41 -3.56 -23.08 2.77
C TYR A 41 -4.66 -22.13 2.30
N GLY A 42 -4.30 -20.95 1.78
CA GLY A 42 -5.26 -19.88 1.53
C GLY A 42 -5.87 -19.85 0.14
N ARG A 43 -5.68 -20.90 -0.68
CA ARG A 43 -6.22 -20.96 -2.04
C ARG A 43 -7.72 -21.28 -1.97
N MET A 44 -8.53 -20.38 -2.51
CA MET A 44 -9.98 -20.49 -2.58
C MET A 44 -10.43 -20.96 -3.95
N ASP A 45 -11.73 -21.27 -4.07
CA ASP A 45 -12.38 -21.53 -5.35
C ASP A 45 -12.16 -20.35 -6.32
N GLY A 46 -11.87 -20.68 -7.58
CA GLY A 46 -11.46 -19.69 -8.59
C GLY A 46 -9.99 -19.26 -8.50
N GLY A 47 -9.18 -19.87 -7.63
CA GLY A 47 -7.72 -19.68 -7.60
C GLY A 47 -7.24 -18.39 -6.93
N ARG A 48 -8.14 -17.63 -6.28
CA ARG A 48 -7.75 -16.48 -5.47
C ARG A 48 -7.18 -16.92 -4.11
N PHE A 49 -6.40 -16.05 -3.49
CA PHE A 49 -5.92 -16.23 -2.12
C PHE A 49 -6.61 -15.27 -1.14
N PHE A 50 -6.65 -15.61 0.15
CA PHE A 50 -7.10 -14.68 1.19
C PHE A 50 -6.24 -13.42 1.22
N SER A 51 -6.89 -12.27 1.20
CA SER A 51 -6.27 -10.95 1.41
C SER A 51 -5.95 -10.73 2.88
N ARG A 52 -5.07 -9.75 3.17
CA ARG A 52 -4.74 -9.39 4.56
C ARG A 52 -5.94 -8.85 5.34
N ASP A 53 -6.84 -8.12 4.68
CA ASP A 53 -8.06 -7.62 5.31
C ASP A 53 -8.97 -8.79 5.74
N GLU A 54 -9.14 -9.78 4.87
CA GLU A 54 -9.91 -10.99 5.18
C GLU A 54 -9.32 -11.80 6.33
N LEU A 55 -7.99 -11.95 6.38
CA LEU A 55 -7.31 -12.59 7.52
C LEU A 55 -7.51 -11.80 8.83
N ILE A 56 -7.48 -10.47 8.78
CA ILE A 56 -7.73 -9.63 9.96
C ILE A 56 -9.18 -9.75 10.44
N ARG A 57 -10.15 -9.78 9.51
CA ARG A 57 -11.56 -10.00 9.84
C ARG A 57 -11.78 -11.38 10.45
N ALA A 58 -11.24 -12.42 9.83
CA ALA A 58 -11.27 -13.79 10.35
C ALA A 58 -10.67 -13.87 11.76
N TYR A 59 -9.50 -13.26 11.97
CA TYR A 59 -8.87 -13.23 13.28
C TYR A 59 -9.76 -12.57 14.35
N ARG A 60 -10.38 -11.42 14.02
CA ARG A 60 -11.30 -10.74 14.94
C ARG A 60 -12.52 -11.60 15.31
N GLN A 61 -13.02 -12.40 14.37
CA GLN A 61 -14.17 -13.29 14.60
C GLN A 61 -13.80 -14.56 15.39
N PHE A 62 -12.62 -15.12 15.12
CA PHE A 62 -12.20 -16.41 15.69
C PHE A 62 -11.45 -16.30 17.02
N ALA A 63 -10.88 -15.12 17.35
CA ALA A 63 -10.23 -14.88 18.63
C ALA A 63 -11.17 -15.13 19.81
N GLY A 64 -10.73 -15.94 20.77
CA GLY A 64 -11.52 -16.34 21.94
C GLY A 64 -12.55 -17.46 21.70
N ASN A 65 -12.83 -17.82 20.44
CA ASN A 65 -13.70 -18.95 20.08
C ASN A 65 -12.87 -20.17 19.65
N TYR A 66 -12.09 -20.00 18.58
CA TYR A 66 -11.28 -21.05 17.96
C TYR A 66 -9.78 -20.77 18.07
N LEU A 67 -9.42 -19.51 18.36
CA LEU A 67 -8.05 -19.04 18.56
C LEU A 67 -7.88 -18.56 20.00
N PRO A 68 -6.63 -18.34 20.47
CA PRO A 68 -6.37 -17.69 21.74
C PRO A 68 -7.13 -16.35 21.89
N PRO A 69 -7.29 -15.84 23.12
CA PRO A 69 -7.91 -14.53 23.36
C PRO A 69 -7.30 -13.44 22.48
N PHE A 70 -8.13 -12.46 22.12
CA PHE A 70 -7.75 -11.39 21.21
C PHE A 70 -6.46 -10.68 21.65
N ASP A 71 -5.49 -10.63 20.75
CA ASP A 71 -4.25 -9.89 20.90
C ASP A 71 -4.05 -8.94 19.71
N ALA A 72 -3.94 -7.65 20.02
CA ALA A 72 -3.68 -6.61 19.03
C ALA A 72 -2.35 -6.83 18.26
N SER A 73 -1.37 -7.49 18.87
CA SER A 73 -0.07 -7.79 18.25
C SER A 73 -0.21 -8.68 17.01
N VAL A 74 -1.20 -9.58 16.99
CA VAL A 74 -1.48 -10.46 15.84
C VAL A 74 -1.99 -9.63 14.65
N ILE A 75 -2.86 -8.65 14.90
CA ILE A 75 -3.34 -7.73 13.85
C ILE A 75 -2.16 -6.95 13.26
N GLU A 76 -1.25 -6.45 14.08
CA GLU A 76 -0.08 -5.73 13.58
C GLU A 76 0.84 -6.61 12.71
N ARG A 77 0.94 -7.91 13.02
CA ARG A 77 1.67 -8.89 12.17
C ARG A 77 0.96 -9.18 10.85
N LEU A 78 -0.38 -9.21 10.85
CA LEU A 78 -1.17 -9.51 9.65
C LEU A 78 -1.25 -8.33 8.67
N ARG A 79 -1.13 -7.09 9.18
CA ARG A 79 -1.08 -5.88 8.35
C ARG A 79 0.14 -5.90 7.44
N MET A 80 -0.06 -5.51 6.17
CA MET A 80 1.06 -5.27 5.28
C MET A 80 1.90 -4.12 5.82
N LYS A 81 3.22 -4.30 5.86
CA LYS A 81 4.12 -3.17 6.08
C LYS A 81 3.91 -2.17 4.94
N PRO A 82 3.93 -0.86 5.21
CA PRO A 82 3.93 0.13 4.15
C PRO A 82 5.27 0.09 3.41
N VAL A 83 5.40 -0.82 2.44
CA VAL A 83 6.55 -0.87 1.54
C VAL A 83 6.31 0.15 0.43
N ARG A 84 7.14 1.20 0.37
CA ARG A 84 7.00 2.28 -0.64
C ARG A 84 7.80 2.06 -1.91
N SER A 85 8.96 1.44 -1.79
CA SER A 85 9.82 1.10 -2.92
C SER A 85 10.54 -0.21 -2.60
N ALA A 86 10.41 -1.21 -3.47
CA ALA A 86 11.13 -2.48 -3.33
C ALA A 86 12.65 -2.32 -3.48
N SER A 87 13.11 -1.27 -4.18
CA SER A 87 14.52 -0.99 -4.49
C SER A 87 15.21 -0.01 -3.52
N GLY A 88 14.48 0.57 -2.57
CA GLY A 88 14.99 1.69 -1.75
C GLY A 88 15.15 3.02 -2.50
N VAL A 89 14.81 3.08 -3.79
CA VAL A 89 14.85 4.31 -4.60
C VAL A 89 13.48 4.99 -4.58
N THR A 90 13.46 6.27 -4.21
CA THR A 90 12.24 7.09 -4.27
C THR A 90 12.34 8.09 -5.43
N PRO A 91 11.60 7.91 -6.53
CA PRO A 91 11.60 8.87 -7.62
C PRO A 91 10.92 10.19 -7.20
N VAL A 92 11.58 11.29 -7.53
CA VAL A 92 11.09 12.66 -7.34
C VAL A 92 11.02 13.33 -8.70
N THR A 93 9.80 13.45 -9.24
CA THR A 93 9.53 14.15 -10.49
C THR A 93 9.26 15.63 -10.22
N VAL A 94 9.92 16.51 -10.96
CA VAL A 94 9.71 17.95 -10.95
C VAL A 94 9.32 18.41 -12.35
N LEU A 95 8.49 19.46 -12.44
CA LEU A 95 8.21 20.14 -13.71
C LEU A 95 8.78 21.56 -13.67
N THR A 96 9.31 21.99 -14.80
CA THR A 96 9.73 23.38 -15.00
C THR A 96 8.53 24.24 -15.35
N LYS A 97 8.65 25.57 -15.18
CA LYS A 97 7.61 26.52 -15.58
C LYS A 97 7.31 26.40 -17.09
N PRO A 98 6.11 26.80 -17.54
CA PRO A 98 5.79 26.87 -18.97
C PRO A 98 6.87 27.65 -19.74
N PHE A 99 7.34 27.05 -20.82
CA PHE A 99 8.35 27.65 -21.71
C PHE A 99 7.89 27.51 -23.16
N PRO A 100 8.09 28.53 -24.02
CA PRO A 100 7.64 28.46 -25.39
C PRO A 100 8.28 27.28 -26.13
N CYS A 101 7.44 26.42 -26.69
CA CYS A 101 7.88 25.33 -27.55
C CYS A 101 7.98 25.83 -28.99
N PRO A 102 9.10 25.59 -29.70
CA PRO A 102 9.26 26.04 -31.08
C PRO A 102 8.35 25.32 -32.09
N GLY A 103 7.80 24.16 -31.72
CA GLY A 103 6.95 23.36 -32.59
C GLY A 103 5.45 23.65 -32.43
N THR A 104 4.72 23.68 -33.53
CA THR A 104 3.24 23.76 -33.59
C THR A 104 2.64 22.37 -33.77
N CYS A 105 2.73 21.54 -32.72
CA CYS A 105 2.14 20.20 -32.72
C CYS A 105 0.64 20.24 -32.38
N ILE A 106 -0.22 19.71 -33.24
CA ILE A 106 -1.68 19.63 -33.04
C ILE A 106 -2.10 18.61 -31.98
N PHE A 107 -1.22 17.66 -31.64
CA PHE A 107 -1.50 16.60 -30.66
C PHE A 107 -1.13 17.00 -29.22
N CYS A 108 -0.24 17.99 -29.04
CA CYS A 108 0.17 18.40 -27.70
C CYS A 108 -0.93 19.24 -27.04
N PRO A 109 -1.45 18.85 -25.87
CA PRO A 109 -2.30 19.75 -25.10
C PRO A 109 -1.52 20.99 -24.68
N ASN A 110 -2.25 22.10 -24.56
CA ASN A 110 -1.71 23.42 -24.27
C ASN A 110 -2.58 24.13 -23.23
N ASP A 111 -2.57 23.64 -21.98
CA ASP A 111 -3.17 24.34 -20.84
C ASP A 111 -2.27 25.54 -20.48
N VAL A 112 -2.86 26.73 -20.38
CA VAL A 112 -2.14 28.00 -20.11
C VAL A 112 -1.41 28.00 -18.76
N ARG A 113 -1.82 27.15 -17.82
CA ARG A 113 -1.21 27.03 -16.49
C ARG A 113 -0.04 26.04 -16.46
N MET A 114 0.09 25.20 -17.48
CA MET A 114 1.00 24.05 -17.46
C MET A 114 2.03 24.09 -18.59
N PRO A 115 3.17 23.40 -18.44
CA PRO A 115 4.07 23.15 -19.54
C PRO A 115 3.37 22.39 -20.66
N LYS A 116 3.85 22.56 -21.88
CA LYS A 116 3.33 21.84 -23.04
C LYS A 116 3.31 20.33 -22.79
N SER A 117 2.25 19.66 -23.25
CA SER A 117 1.99 18.23 -23.04
C SER A 117 1.53 17.81 -21.65
N TYR A 118 1.47 18.70 -20.65
CA TYR A 118 0.92 18.42 -19.33
C TYR A 118 -0.48 19.02 -19.14
N LEU A 119 -1.30 18.37 -18.31
CA LEU A 119 -2.63 18.82 -17.95
C LEU A 119 -2.72 19.11 -16.45
N SER A 120 -3.49 20.14 -16.08
CA SER A 120 -3.61 20.62 -14.70
C SER A 120 -4.31 19.64 -13.75
N ASP A 121 -4.96 18.60 -14.25
CA ASP A 121 -5.57 17.54 -13.48
C ASP A 121 -4.60 16.38 -13.16
N GLU A 122 -3.41 16.38 -13.74
CA GLU A 122 -2.40 15.35 -13.49
C GLU A 122 -1.74 15.54 -12.12
N PRO A 123 -1.52 14.47 -11.33
CA PRO A 123 -0.95 14.59 -9.99
C PRO A 123 0.45 15.21 -9.95
N GLY A 124 1.25 15.03 -11.01
CA GLY A 124 2.56 15.66 -11.14
C GLY A 124 2.46 17.16 -11.38
N ALA A 125 1.57 17.54 -12.30
CA ALA A 125 1.30 18.92 -12.72
C ALA A 125 0.71 19.76 -11.59
N GLN A 126 -0.28 19.22 -10.87
CA GLN A 126 -0.88 19.88 -9.70
C GLN A 126 0.16 20.23 -8.63
N ARG A 127 1.07 19.30 -8.34
CA ARG A 127 2.14 19.56 -7.37
C ARG A 127 3.13 20.60 -7.86
N ALA A 128 3.43 20.62 -9.15
CA ALA A 128 4.31 21.62 -9.72
C ALA A 128 3.69 23.01 -9.64
N GLU A 129 2.41 23.16 -10.03
CA GLU A 129 1.65 24.40 -9.95
C GLU A 129 1.51 24.90 -8.51
N GLN A 130 1.19 24.02 -7.54
CA GLN A 130 1.13 24.36 -6.11
C GLN A 130 2.45 24.92 -5.57
N ASN A 131 3.58 24.51 -6.15
CA ASN A 131 4.91 25.00 -5.79
C ASN A 131 5.41 26.09 -6.76
N ALA A 132 4.54 26.68 -7.57
CA ALA A 132 4.86 27.70 -8.58
C ALA A 132 6.02 27.31 -9.52
N PHE A 133 6.16 26.01 -9.80
CA PHE A 133 7.25 25.41 -10.57
C PHE A 133 8.65 25.67 -10.02
N ASP A 134 8.77 26.01 -8.73
CA ASP A 134 10.07 26.13 -8.05
C ASP A 134 10.67 24.73 -7.83
N PRO A 135 11.89 24.45 -8.33
CA PRO A 135 12.48 23.12 -8.25
C PRO A 135 12.84 22.72 -6.81
N TYR A 136 13.21 23.68 -5.96
CA TYR A 136 13.54 23.43 -4.56
C TYR A 136 12.29 23.07 -3.76
N LEU A 137 11.21 23.85 -3.89
CA LEU A 137 9.95 23.61 -3.20
C LEU A 137 9.29 22.30 -3.63
N GLN A 138 9.28 22.00 -4.94
CA GLN A 138 8.76 20.71 -5.45
C GLN A 138 9.53 19.52 -4.85
N THR A 139 10.85 19.60 -4.80
CA THR A 139 11.71 18.55 -4.24
C THR A 139 11.49 18.41 -2.74
N MET A 140 11.56 19.51 -1.99
CA MET A 140 11.39 19.53 -0.54
C MET A 140 10.01 19.00 -0.13
N SER A 141 8.93 19.50 -0.74
CA SER A 141 7.56 19.03 -0.51
C SER A 141 7.44 17.51 -0.72
N ARG A 142 8.06 17.00 -1.80
CA ARG A 142 8.01 15.57 -2.11
C ARG A 142 8.79 14.75 -1.08
N LEU A 143 9.98 15.18 -0.69
CA LEU A 143 10.80 14.50 0.31
C LEU A 143 10.12 14.49 1.68
N THR A 144 9.58 15.62 2.14
CA THR A 144 8.85 15.74 3.40
C THR A 144 7.66 14.77 3.47
N THR A 145 6.87 14.70 2.39
CA THR A 145 5.73 13.75 2.28
C THR A 145 6.18 12.29 2.33
N VAL A 146 7.33 11.99 1.74
CA VAL A 146 7.90 10.64 1.76
C VAL A 146 8.42 10.30 3.16
N SER A 147 9.15 11.21 3.80
CA SER A 147 9.79 11.02 5.11
C SER A 147 8.78 10.90 6.25
N HIS A 148 7.80 11.81 6.38
CA HIS A 148 6.81 11.79 7.48
C HIS A 148 6.01 10.50 7.55
N ARG A 149 5.86 9.85 6.40
CA ARG A 149 4.97 8.73 6.20
C ARG A 149 5.79 7.42 6.05
N SER A 150 7.12 7.54 6.23
CA SER A 150 8.14 6.48 6.32
C SER A 150 8.76 6.41 7.73
N ALA A 151 8.00 6.72 8.79
CA ALA A 151 8.39 6.37 10.17
C ALA A 151 8.40 4.84 10.34
N ILE A 152 9.34 4.20 9.66
CA ILE A 152 9.75 2.82 9.81
C ILE A 152 10.36 2.78 11.20
N ARG A 153 9.62 2.24 12.19
CA ARG A 153 10.25 1.84 13.45
C ARG A 153 11.43 0.95 13.09
N PRO A 154 12.64 1.23 13.60
CA PRO A 154 13.79 0.38 13.32
C PRO A 154 13.40 -1.04 13.75
N THR A 155 13.42 -1.97 12.80
CA THR A 155 13.34 -3.39 13.13
C THR A 155 14.54 -3.66 14.02
N ARG A 156 14.28 -3.90 15.30
CA ARG A 156 15.29 -4.31 16.28
C ARG A 156 15.92 -5.59 15.73
N SER A 157 17.08 -5.48 15.08
CA SER A 157 17.86 -6.65 14.72
C SER A 157 18.38 -7.23 16.03
N LYS A 158 17.97 -8.46 16.32
CA LYS A 158 18.82 -9.36 17.12
C LYS A 158 20.00 -9.80 16.26
#